data_AF-A0A7E4UUK9-F1
#
_entry.id   AF-A0A7E4UUK9-F1
#
_cell.length_a   1.000
_cell.length_b   1.000
_cell.length_c   1.000
_cell.angle_alpha   90.00
_cell.angle_beta   90.00
_cell.angle_gamma   90.00
#
_symmetry.space_group_name_H-M   'P 1'
#
loop_
_entity.id
_entity.type
_entity.pdbx_description
1 polymer ?
#
loop_
_entity_poly.entity_id
_entity_poly.type
_entity_poly.pdbx_seq_one_letter_code
_entity_poly.pdbx_strand_id
1 'polypeptide(L)'
;MDDENFNDITTINPDWDLIDEISIPLLEQGIGSFDILQRTLPTIVLSKFEKQNEEWTEARIAKMFRIAQLQIRYVLQSQQTLVKELEHERDKVAKAAKINQTFRKSIMQSQRSSRELFKCDECSKLFLHSSFLSDHIQRKHRSHASTTALNLDVSSSPPVKILTTPAGATTATAGSWK
;
A
#
# COMPACT_ATOMS: atom_id res chain seq x y z
N MET A 1 21.48 -32.56 45.57
CA MET A 1 20.06 -32.93 45.84
C MET A 1 19.39 -31.59 45.92
N ASP A 2 19.10 -31.05 44.74
CA ASP A 2 18.64 -29.68 44.58
C ASP A 2 17.41 -29.79 43.70
N ASP A 3 16.33 -30.25 44.32
CA ASP A 3 15.00 -30.19 43.74
C ASP A 3 14.57 -28.71 43.82
N GLU A 4 15.03 -27.93 42.84
CA GLU A 4 14.49 -26.60 42.62
C GLU A 4 12.99 -26.75 42.34
N ASN A 5 12.23 -26.11 43.23
CA ASN A 5 10.79 -25.99 43.24
C ASN A 5 10.28 -25.31 41.94
N PHE A 6 10.14 -26.11 40.87
CA PHE A 6 9.55 -25.73 39.60
C PHE A 6 8.02 -25.61 39.70
N ASN A 7 7.50 -24.87 40.69
CA ASN A 7 6.05 -24.68 40.83
C ASN A 7 5.63 -23.28 41.28
N ASP A 8 6.56 -22.34 41.43
CA ASP A 8 6.19 -20.94 41.72
C ASP A 8 5.93 -20.18 40.41
N ILE A 9 4.98 -20.68 39.61
CA ILE A 9 4.21 -19.78 38.74
C ILE A 9 3.40 -18.95 39.72
N THR A 10 3.97 -17.82 40.12
CA THR A 10 3.43 -16.84 41.05
C THR A 10 1.92 -16.80 40.93
N THR A 11 1.21 -17.30 41.94
CA THR A 11 -0.23 -17.20 42.05
C THR A 11 -0.57 -15.72 42.19
N ILE A 12 -0.88 -15.08 41.07
CA ILE A 12 -1.30 -13.68 41.04
C ILE A 12 -2.77 -13.66 41.42
N ASN A 13 -3.09 -12.96 42.50
CA ASN A 13 -4.46 -12.69 42.86
C ASN A 13 -5.09 -11.73 41.84
N PRO A 14 -6.39 -11.91 41.52
CA PRO A 14 -7.11 -10.96 40.69
C PRO A 14 -7.06 -9.54 41.27
N ASP A 15 -6.82 -8.56 40.42
CA ASP A 15 -7.06 -7.14 40.76
C ASP A 15 -8.57 -6.88 40.77
N TRP A 16 -9.21 -7.07 41.94
CA TRP A 16 -10.65 -6.93 42.09
C TRP A 16 -11.13 -5.49 41.97
N ASP A 17 -10.33 -4.51 42.40
CA ASP A 17 -10.66 -3.09 42.28
C ASP A 17 -10.80 -2.73 40.79
N LEU A 18 -9.81 -3.14 39.98
CA LEU A 18 -9.89 -2.98 38.53
C LEU A 18 -11.09 -3.72 37.93
N ILE A 19 -11.35 -4.96 38.34
CA ILE A 19 -12.48 -5.73 37.82
C ILE A 19 -13.80 -5.05 38.15
N ASP A 20 -13.97 -4.49 39.35
CA ASP A 20 -15.19 -3.84 39.80
C ASP A 20 -15.43 -2.51 39.06
N GLU A 21 -14.39 -1.73 38.74
CA GLU A 21 -14.48 -0.49 37.96
C GLU A 21 -14.97 -0.69 36.51
N ILE A 22 -14.77 -1.88 35.94
CA ILE A 22 -15.10 -2.13 34.54
C ILE A 22 -16.60 -2.15 34.30
N SER A 23 -17.05 -1.39 33.31
CA SER A 23 -18.42 -1.46 32.81
C SER A 23 -18.50 -2.43 31.62
N ILE A 24 -19.12 -3.60 31.84
CA ILE A 24 -19.36 -4.58 30.77
C ILE A 24 -20.18 -3.99 29.60
N PRO A 25 -21.25 -3.20 29.82
CA PRO A 25 -22.00 -2.61 28.73
C PRO A 25 -21.16 -1.69 27.83
N LEU A 26 -20.23 -0.93 28.41
CA LEU A 26 -19.33 -0.06 27.62
C LEU A 26 -18.34 -0.88 26.79
N LEU A 27 -17.82 -1.98 27.35
CA LEU A 27 -16.97 -2.92 26.61
C LEU A 27 -17.71 -3.59 25.46
N GLU A 28 -18.98 -3.95 25.66
CA GLU A 28 -19.82 -4.54 24.60
C GLU A 28 -20.11 -3.54 23.47
N GLN A 29 -20.20 -2.25 23.77
CA GLN A 29 -20.32 -1.17 22.79
C GLN A 29 -18.97 -0.82 22.12
N GLY A 30 -17.87 -1.44 22.56
CA GLY A 30 -16.53 -1.24 22.00
C GLY A 30 -15.77 -0.03 22.54
N ILE A 31 -16.33 0.70 23.52
CA ILE A 31 -15.73 1.94 24.06
C ILE A 31 -14.53 1.58 24.94
N GLY A 32 -13.33 2.05 24.58
CA GLY A 32 -12.09 1.78 25.34
C GLY A 32 -11.76 0.29 25.48
N SER A 33 -12.34 -0.55 24.62
CA SER A 33 -12.30 -2.01 24.78
C SER A 33 -10.89 -2.55 24.76
N PHE A 34 -10.05 -2.10 23.83
CA PHE A 34 -8.65 -2.57 23.75
C PHE A 34 -7.86 -2.33 25.04
N ASP A 35 -7.80 -1.08 25.51
CA ASP A 35 -6.99 -0.70 26.68
C ASP A 35 -7.44 -1.43 27.95
N ILE A 36 -8.76 -1.53 28.16
CA ILE A 36 -9.33 -2.19 29.33
C ILE A 36 -9.12 -3.71 29.25
N LEU A 37 -9.36 -4.33 28.10
CA LEU A 37 -9.16 -5.77 27.90
C LEU A 37 -7.68 -6.15 28.03
N GLN A 38 -6.75 -5.30 27.60
CA GLN A 38 -5.32 -5.54 27.76
C GLN A 38 -4.88 -5.38 29.23
N ARG A 39 -5.35 -4.34 29.93
CA ARG A 39 -5.03 -4.12 31.36
C ARG A 39 -5.53 -5.25 32.26
N THR A 40 -6.65 -5.86 31.91
CA THR A 40 -7.28 -6.93 32.70
C THR A 40 -6.76 -8.32 32.35
N LEU A 41 -6.01 -8.45 31.25
CA LEU A 41 -5.51 -9.74 30.76
C LEU A 41 -4.73 -10.54 31.81
N PRO A 42 -3.78 -9.95 32.58
CA PRO A 42 -3.06 -10.71 33.60
C PRO A 42 -4.00 -11.27 34.66
N THR A 43 -4.94 -10.44 35.15
CA THR A 43 -5.98 -10.84 36.10
C THR A 43 -6.86 -11.97 35.57
N ILE A 44 -7.25 -11.93 34.30
CA ILE A 44 -8.13 -12.97 33.74
C ILE A 44 -7.39 -14.28 33.46
N VAL A 45 -6.15 -14.22 32.98
CA VAL A 45 -5.41 -15.39 32.49
C VAL A 45 -4.61 -16.10 33.59
N LEU A 46 -4.06 -15.34 34.55
CA LEU A 46 -3.10 -15.87 35.52
C LEU A 46 -3.73 -16.21 36.88
N SER A 47 -4.96 -15.74 37.13
CA SER A 47 -5.64 -16.01 38.39
C SER A 47 -6.04 -17.47 38.52
N LYS A 48 -5.72 -18.08 39.66
CA LYS A 48 -6.22 -19.41 40.04
C LYS A 48 -7.43 -19.27 40.95
N PHE A 49 -8.49 -20.01 40.65
CA PHE A 49 -9.69 -20.02 41.46
C PHE A 49 -9.41 -20.69 42.81
N GLU A 50 -9.61 -19.95 43.91
CA GLU A 50 -9.44 -20.46 45.27
C GLU A 50 -10.76 -20.39 46.04
N LYS A 51 -11.32 -21.57 46.36
CA LYS A 51 -12.65 -21.72 46.99
C LYS A 51 -12.76 -21.11 48.40
N GLN A 52 -11.65 -20.74 49.03
CA GLN A 52 -11.61 -20.24 50.41
C GLN A 52 -11.53 -18.71 50.52
N ASN A 53 -11.43 -18.00 49.40
CA ASN A 53 -11.29 -16.55 49.41
C ASN A 53 -12.67 -15.87 49.26
N GLU A 54 -13.05 -15.07 50.27
CA GLU A 54 -14.32 -14.34 50.41
C GLU A 54 -14.55 -13.34 49.26
N GLU A 55 -13.51 -12.93 48.55
CA GLU A 55 -13.57 -12.00 47.42
C GLU A 55 -14.08 -12.64 46.12
N TRP A 56 -14.06 -13.97 46.02
CA TRP A 56 -14.54 -14.73 44.85
C TRP A 56 -16.07 -14.85 44.87
N THR A 57 -16.75 -13.71 44.72
CA THR A 57 -18.20 -13.68 44.60
C THR A 57 -18.64 -14.18 43.21
N GLU A 58 -19.83 -14.78 43.14
CA GLU A 58 -20.41 -15.25 41.87
C GLU A 58 -20.49 -14.12 40.82
N ALA A 59 -20.82 -12.90 41.25
CA ALA A 59 -20.89 -11.73 40.38
C ALA A 59 -19.51 -11.38 39.77
N ARG A 60 -18.45 -11.39 40.57
CA ARG A 60 -17.08 -11.12 40.11
C ARG A 60 -16.58 -12.19 39.16
N ILE A 61 -16.85 -13.47 39.47
CA ILE A 61 -16.51 -14.60 38.60
C ILE A 61 -17.22 -14.48 37.25
N ALA A 62 -18.53 -14.22 37.25
CA ALA A 62 -19.31 -14.02 36.03
C ALA A 62 -18.75 -12.85 35.20
N LYS A 63 -18.35 -11.76 35.86
CA LYS A 63 -17.72 -10.60 35.21
C LYS A 63 -16.38 -10.96 34.57
N MET A 64 -15.53 -11.73 35.26
CA MET A 64 -14.26 -12.22 34.71
C MET A 64 -14.49 -13.10 33.47
N PHE A 65 -15.43 -14.06 33.53
CA PHE A 65 -15.78 -14.87 32.37
C PHE A 65 -16.30 -14.03 31.21
N ARG A 66 -17.10 -12.99 31.49
CA ARG A 66 -17.59 -12.10 30.45
C ARG A 66 -16.47 -11.30 29.80
N ILE A 67 -15.51 -10.80 30.58
CA ILE A 67 -14.31 -10.12 30.07
C ILE A 67 -13.49 -11.09 29.22
N ALA A 68 -13.28 -12.33 29.66
CA ALA A 68 -12.56 -13.35 28.89
C ALA A 68 -13.22 -13.62 27.52
N GLN A 69 -14.55 -13.75 27.49
CA GLN A 69 -15.30 -13.90 26.23
C GLN A 69 -15.13 -12.68 25.30
N LEU A 70 -15.10 -11.48 25.86
CA LEU A 70 -14.87 -10.24 25.11
C LEU A 70 -13.43 -10.17 24.57
N GLN A 71 -12.44 -10.59 25.35
CA GLN A 71 -11.03 -10.72 24.92
C GLN A 71 -10.91 -11.67 23.73
N ILE A 72 -11.48 -12.87 23.83
CA ILE A 72 -11.46 -13.85 22.74
C ILE A 72 -12.14 -13.29 21.48
N ARG A 73 -13.31 -12.66 21.64
CA ARG A 73 -14.03 -12.03 20.52
C ARG A 73 -13.21 -10.93 19.85
N TYR A 74 -12.58 -10.07 20.65
CA TYR A 74 -11.73 -8.99 20.15
C TYR A 74 -10.56 -9.54 19.32
N VAL A 75 -9.87 -10.56 19.83
CA VAL A 75 -8.76 -11.21 19.11
C VAL A 75 -9.24 -11.80 17.79
N LEU A 76 -10.36 -12.53 17.79
CA LEU A 76 -10.91 -13.14 16.56
C LEU A 76 -11.33 -12.08 15.53
N GLN A 77 -11.99 -11.01 15.96
CA GLN A 77 -12.40 -9.91 15.07
C GLN A 77 -11.19 -9.15 14.50
N SER A 78 -10.18 -8.90 15.34
CA SER A 78 -8.93 -8.26 14.92
C SER A 78 -8.19 -9.11 13.89
N GLN A 79 -8.00 -10.41 14.16
CA GLN A 79 -7.39 -11.36 13.22
C GLN A 79 -8.15 -11.38 11.88
N GLN A 80 -9.48 -11.46 11.93
CA GLN A 80 -10.29 -11.48 10.71
C GLN A 80 -10.16 -10.19 9.88
N THR A 81 -10.02 -9.05 10.55
CA THR A 81 -9.85 -7.74 9.88
C THR A 81 -8.47 -7.64 9.24
N LEU A 82 -7.42 -7.99 9.99
CA LEU A 82 -6.04 -7.98 9.51
C LEU A 82 -5.83 -8.91 8.31
N VAL A 83 -6.44 -10.09 8.31
CA VAL A 83 -6.38 -11.03 7.17
C VAL A 83 -7.00 -10.40 5.92
N LYS A 84 -8.17 -9.77 6.04
CA LYS A 84 -8.84 -9.11 4.90
C LYS A 84 -8.01 -7.97 4.33
N GLU A 85 -7.41 -7.15 5.20
CA GLU A 85 -6.53 -6.05 4.76
C GLU A 85 -5.28 -6.57 4.06
N LEU A 86 -4.66 -7.64 4.59
CA LEU A 86 -3.51 -8.29 3.95
C LEU A 86 -3.86 -8.86 2.57
N GLU A 87 -5.01 -9.49 2.41
CA GLU A 87 -5.47 -9.98 1.11
C GLU A 87 -5.66 -8.85 0.10
N HIS A 88 -6.26 -7.73 0.53
CA HIS A 88 -6.46 -6.54 -0.30
C HIS A 88 -5.14 -5.93 -0.74
N GLU A 89 -4.17 -5.78 0.17
CA GLU A 89 -2.84 -5.28 -0.18
C GLU A 89 -2.07 -6.26 -1.08
N ARG A 90 -2.20 -7.57 -0.85
CA ARG A 90 -1.61 -8.58 -1.73
C ARG A 90 -2.14 -8.46 -3.16
N ASP A 91 -3.45 -8.23 -3.32
CA ASP A 91 -4.08 -8.06 -4.63
C ASP A 91 -3.63 -6.78 -5.33
N LYS A 92 -3.46 -5.67 -4.60
CA LYS A 92 -2.89 -4.43 -5.14
C LYS A 92 -1.47 -4.64 -5.63
N VAL A 93 -0.62 -5.30 -4.83
CA VAL A 93 0.76 -5.61 -5.20
C VAL A 93 0.80 -6.52 -6.44
N ALA A 94 -0.06 -7.53 -6.51
CA ALA A 94 -0.14 -8.42 -7.68
C ALA A 94 -0.56 -7.66 -8.96
N LYS A 95 -1.54 -6.76 -8.87
CA LYS A 95 -1.96 -5.91 -9.98
C LYS A 95 -0.83 -4.97 -10.43
N ALA A 96 -0.17 -4.30 -9.49
CA ALA A 96 0.95 -3.42 -9.78
C ALA A 96 2.12 -4.18 -10.41
N ALA A 97 2.43 -5.38 -9.92
CA ALA A 97 3.47 -6.25 -10.48
C ALA A 97 3.15 -6.63 -11.94
N LYS A 98 1.89 -6.97 -12.24
CA LYS A 98 1.44 -7.28 -13.62
C LYS A 98 1.60 -6.08 -14.54
N ILE A 99 1.16 -4.90 -14.10
CA ILE A 99 1.31 -3.65 -14.86
C ILE A 99 2.80 -3.36 -15.12
N ASN A 100 3.64 -3.42 -14.10
CA ASN A 100 5.09 -3.23 -14.24
C ASN A 100 5.73 -4.24 -15.20
N GLN A 101 5.30 -5.51 -15.16
CA GLN A 101 5.77 -6.52 -16.10
C GLN A 101 5.40 -6.17 -17.55
N THR A 102 4.18 -5.69 -17.79
CA THR A 102 3.76 -5.24 -19.14
C THR A 102 4.56 -4.04 -19.61
N PHE A 103 4.79 -3.05 -18.74
CA PHE A 103 5.65 -1.90 -19.07
C PHE A 103 7.07 -2.31 -19.39
N ARG A 104 7.68 -3.20 -18.59
CA ARG A 104 9.03 -3.73 -18.87
C ARG A 104 9.10 -4.39 -20.25
N LYS A 105 8.10 -5.20 -20.63
CA LYS A 105 8.03 -5.83 -21.96
C LYS A 105 7.94 -4.79 -23.08
N SER A 106 7.08 -3.77 -22.92
CA SER A 106 6.93 -2.69 -23.90
C SER A 106 8.23 -1.90 -24.09
N ILE A 107 8.90 -1.53 -22.99
CA ILE A 107 10.21 -0.87 -23.04
C ILE A 107 11.24 -1.74 -23.76
N MET A 108 11.33 -3.04 -23.43
CA MET A 108 12.28 -3.94 -24.11
C MET A 108 12.00 -4.09 -25.62
N GLN A 109 10.73 -4.09 -26.03
CA GLN A 109 10.35 -4.14 -27.44
C GLN A 109 10.73 -2.85 -28.17
N SER A 110 10.43 -1.67 -27.59
CA SER A 110 10.83 -0.36 -28.12
C SER A 110 12.37 -0.20 -28.18
N GLN A 111 13.08 -0.75 -27.21
CA GLN A 111 14.54 -0.72 -27.21
C GLN A 111 15.15 -1.69 -28.24
N ARG A 112 14.45 -2.76 -28.61
CA ARG A 112 14.87 -3.68 -29.68
C ARG A 112 14.66 -3.06 -31.06
N SER A 113 13.57 -2.32 -31.28
CA SER A 113 13.33 -1.62 -32.55
C SER A 113 14.24 -0.38 -32.73
N SER A 114 14.72 0.23 -31.65
CA SER A 114 15.69 1.35 -31.72
C SER A 114 17.16 0.93 -31.81
N ARG A 115 17.46 -0.38 -31.88
CA ARG A 115 18.83 -0.91 -32.10
C ARG A 115 19.19 -1.09 -33.57
N GLU A 116 18.28 -0.86 -34.50
CA GLU A 116 18.63 -0.78 -35.92
C GLU A 116 19.41 0.52 -36.16
N LEU A 117 20.73 0.41 -36.07
CA LEU A 117 21.64 1.50 -36.40
C LEU A 117 21.55 1.79 -37.90
N PHE A 118 21.45 3.06 -38.24
CA PHE A 118 21.41 3.54 -39.61
C PHE A 118 22.85 3.61 -40.15
N LYS A 119 23.18 2.79 -41.15
CA LYS A 119 24.51 2.76 -41.79
C LYS A 119 24.57 3.75 -42.94
N CYS A 120 25.69 4.47 -43.08
CA CYS A 120 26.00 5.21 -44.30
C CYS A 120 26.66 4.26 -45.33
N ASP A 121 26.22 4.34 -46.59
CA ASP A 121 26.74 3.48 -47.65
C ASP A 121 28.05 4.01 -48.24
N GLU A 122 28.28 5.32 -48.18
CA GLU A 122 29.51 5.94 -48.70
C GLU A 122 30.67 5.88 -47.71
N CYS A 123 30.38 5.90 -46.41
CA CYS A 123 31.38 5.58 -45.40
C CYS A 123 30.75 4.66 -44.36
N SER A 124 31.45 3.59 -43.96
CA SER A 124 30.88 2.51 -43.12
C SER A 124 30.56 2.91 -41.66
N LYS A 125 30.19 4.17 -41.41
CA LYS A 125 29.76 4.71 -40.13
C LYS A 125 28.30 4.34 -39.84
N LEU A 126 28.04 4.10 -38.56
CA LEU A 126 26.73 3.73 -38.02
C LEU A 126 26.20 4.86 -37.14
N PHE A 127 24.90 5.13 -37.24
CA PHE A 127 24.22 6.21 -36.53
C PHE A 127 23.01 5.66 -35.77
N LEU A 128 22.74 6.20 -34.57
CA LEU A 128 21.64 5.74 -33.72
C LEU A 128 20.26 6.25 -34.19
N HIS A 129 20.23 7.34 -34.96
CA HIS A 129 18.98 7.95 -35.43
C HIS A 129 19.10 8.39 -36.90
N SER A 130 17.99 8.28 -37.64
CA SER A 130 17.93 8.64 -39.06
C SER A 130 18.27 10.11 -39.34
N SER A 131 17.91 11.03 -38.42
CA SER A 131 18.26 12.45 -38.54
C SER A 131 19.79 12.68 -38.52
N PHE A 132 20.54 11.93 -37.72
CA PHE A 132 22.00 12.05 -37.65
C PHE A 132 22.68 11.50 -38.90
N LEU A 133 22.14 10.43 -39.51
CA LEU A 133 22.60 9.95 -40.80
C LEU A 133 22.35 11.00 -41.90
N SER A 134 21.15 11.59 -41.93
CA SER A 134 20.80 12.63 -42.91
C SER A 134 21.73 13.85 -42.82
N ASP A 135 21.96 14.37 -41.60
CA ASP A 135 22.90 15.47 -41.36
C ASP A 135 24.33 15.11 -41.77
N HIS A 136 24.75 13.87 -41.50
CA HIS A 136 26.07 13.38 -41.88
C HIS A 136 26.24 13.35 -43.40
N ILE A 137 25.26 12.80 -44.13
CA ILE A 137 25.27 12.76 -45.60
C ILE A 137 25.31 14.20 -46.14
N GLN A 138 24.48 15.10 -45.61
CA GLN A 138 24.43 16.49 -46.06
C GLN A 138 25.76 17.25 -45.88
N ARG A 139 26.49 16.98 -44.78
CA ARG A 139 27.75 17.67 -44.47
C ARG A 139 28.99 17.03 -45.06
N LYS A 140 29.00 15.71 -45.25
CA LYS A 140 30.21 14.94 -45.62
C LYS A 140 30.12 14.27 -46.99
N HIS A 141 28.91 14.02 -47.48
CA HIS A 141 28.62 13.33 -48.74
C HIS A 141 27.73 14.20 -49.65
N ARG A 142 27.88 15.53 -49.54
CA ARG A 142 27.05 16.57 -50.19
C ARG A 142 26.94 16.43 -51.73
N SER A 143 27.76 15.59 -52.38
CA SER A 143 27.75 15.41 -53.83
C SER A 143 26.83 14.30 -54.35
N HIS A 144 26.17 13.50 -53.49
CA HIS A 144 25.19 12.50 -53.94
C HIS A 144 23.88 12.62 -53.15
N ALA A 145 23.09 13.64 -53.47
CA ALA A 145 21.65 13.55 -53.31
C ALA A 145 21.12 12.58 -54.39
N SER A 146 21.27 11.27 -54.17
CA SER A 146 20.60 10.27 -55.00
C SER A 146 19.89 9.27 -54.10
N THR A 147 18.63 9.62 -53.84
CA THR A 147 17.47 8.72 -53.84
C THR A 147 17.73 7.28 -53.44
N THR A 148 17.50 6.96 -52.16
CA THR A 148 16.83 5.70 -51.79
C THR A 148 15.91 5.96 -50.61
N ALA A 149 14.94 6.85 -50.84
CA ALA A 149 13.69 6.87 -50.09
C ALA A 149 12.59 6.46 -51.07
N LEU A 150 12.49 5.15 -51.32
CA LEU A 150 11.27 4.58 -51.85
C LEU A 150 10.76 3.52 -50.87
N ASN A 151 9.51 3.73 -50.48
CA ASN A 151 8.58 2.87 -49.73
C ASN A 151 8.55 3.07 -48.21
N LEU A 152 7.67 3.97 -47.76
CA LEU A 152 6.37 3.51 -47.25
C LEU A 152 5.34 4.65 -47.21
N ASP A 153 4.24 4.34 -47.88
CA ASP A 153 2.96 5.01 -48.00
C ASP A 153 2.42 5.54 -46.65
N VAL A 154 2.09 6.83 -46.59
CA VAL A 154 1.18 7.40 -45.59
C VAL A 154 0.11 8.19 -46.32
N SER A 155 -0.92 7.44 -46.72
CA SER A 155 -2.28 7.93 -46.92
C SER A 155 -2.86 8.47 -45.61
N SER A 156 -3.41 9.69 -45.70
CA SER A 156 -4.57 10.24 -44.97
C SER A 156 -4.50 10.48 -43.44
N SER A 157 -4.28 11.77 -43.07
CA SER A 157 -5.02 12.67 -42.14
C SER A 157 -5.63 12.16 -40.80
N PRO A 158 -5.78 13.01 -39.73
CA PRO A 158 -6.16 14.44 -39.79
C PRO A 158 -5.41 15.40 -38.83
N PRO A 159 -5.65 16.73 -38.91
CA PRO A 159 -4.90 17.73 -38.15
C PRO A 159 -5.42 17.90 -36.72
N VAL A 160 -4.50 17.90 -35.75
CA VAL A 160 -4.79 18.29 -34.36
C VAL A 160 -4.86 19.82 -34.29
N LYS A 161 -6.07 20.36 -34.10
CA LYS A 161 -6.27 21.77 -33.74
C LYS A 161 -5.83 21.98 -32.29
N ILE A 162 -4.76 22.74 -32.09
CA ILE A 162 -4.36 23.22 -30.77
C ILE A 162 -5.15 24.52 -30.50
N LEU A 163 -5.96 24.50 -29.44
CA LEU A 163 -6.68 25.66 -28.93
C LEU A 163 -5.72 26.49 -28.06
N THR A 164 -5.29 27.63 -28.58
CA THR A 164 -4.58 28.66 -27.80
C THR A 164 -5.58 29.72 -27.34
N THR A 165 -5.76 29.85 -26.03
CA THR A 165 -6.42 31.02 -25.41
C THR A 165 -5.35 32.08 -25.08
N PRO A 166 -5.57 33.36 -25.39
CA PRO A 166 -4.63 34.42 -25.03
C PRO A 166 -4.94 35.01 -23.64
N ALA A 167 -3.89 35.56 -23.04
CA ALA A 167 -3.91 36.29 -21.77
C ALA A 167 -4.07 37.82 -21.98
N GLY A 168 -4.71 38.46 -20.99
CA GLY A 168 -4.66 39.91 -20.69
C GLY A 168 -5.88 40.72 -21.16
N ALA A 169 -6.46 41.68 -20.42
CA ALA A 169 -6.16 42.27 -19.11
C ALA A 169 -7.31 43.22 -18.68
N THR A 170 -7.45 43.48 -17.36
CA THR A 170 -8.08 44.65 -16.68
C THR A 170 -9.59 44.92 -16.92
N THR A 171 -10.45 45.28 -15.96
CA THR A 171 -10.38 46.35 -14.93
C THR A 171 -11.32 46.09 -13.74
N ALA A 172 -11.06 46.82 -12.64
CA ALA A 172 -11.77 46.89 -11.36
C ALA A 172 -13.30 47.14 -11.44
N THR A 173 -14.04 46.81 -10.35
CA THR A 173 -14.65 47.79 -9.41
C THR A 173 -15.64 47.10 -8.43
N ALA A 174 -15.47 47.40 -7.13
CA ALA A 174 -16.42 47.44 -6.01
C ALA A 174 -17.39 46.27 -5.70
N GLY A 175 -17.35 45.85 -4.42
CA GLY A 175 -18.50 46.14 -3.55
C GLY A 175 -19.20 44.97 -2.85
N SER A 176 -19.14 45.05 -1.51
CA SER A 176 -20.21 44.75 -0.56
C SER A 176 -20.34 43.34 0.03
N TRP A 177 -20.07 43.31 1.33
CA TRP A 177 -20.41 42.29 2.31
C TRP A 177 -21.92 42.16 2.50
N LYS A 178 -22.39 40.94 2.76
CA LYS A 178 -23.41 40.60 3.75
C LYS A 178 -23.29 39.14 4.14
#